data_AF-A0A950P6X5-F1
#
_entry.id   AF-A0A950P6X5-F1
#
_cell.length_a   1.000
_cell.length_b   1.000
_cell.length_c   1.000
_cell.angle_alpha   90.00
_cell.angle_beta   90.00
_cell.angle_gamma   90.00
#
_symmetry.space_group_name_H-M   'P 1'
#
loop_
_entity.id
_entity.type
_entity.pdbx_description
1 polymer ?
#
loop_
_entity_poly.entity_id
_entity_poly.type
_entity_poly.pdbx_seq_one_letter_code
_entity_poly.pdbx_strand_id
1 'polypeptide(L)'
;MAGEAYRAVFLRVHPTGKMVLSLTTESDGKESEYAQQVATELGVPALDVKVVPADENRFGTGHGYNTTPSGGTPAAIASATGKIRAKAQMLAGVDLETPAEELSWDNGAFVTRADPARSRTIADVALYAHGSGALPPGVDGGLDAQTVYRD
;
A
#
# COMPACT_ATOMS: atom_id res chain seq x y z
N MET A 1 31.57 6.76 -11.27
CA MET A 1 30.56 6.47 -10.23
C MET A 1 29.37 5.87 -10.93
N ALA A 2 29.06 4.60 -10.68
CA ALA A 2 27.90 3.94 -11.29
C ALA A 2 26.64 4.69 -10.81
N GLY A 3 25.95 5.34 -11.75
CA GLY A 3 24.84 6.25 -11.45
C GLY A 3 23.74 5.54 -10.69
N GLU A 4 23.31 6.17 -9.61
CA GLU A 4 22.21 5.75 -8.75
C GLU A 4 20.97 5.39 -9.60
N ALA A 5 20.58 4.13 -9.59
CA ALA A 5 19.84 3.52 -10.70
C ALA A 5 18.32 3.74 -10.65
N TYR A 6 17.74 3.96 -9.47
CA TYR A 6 16.30 4.14 -9.25
C TYR A 6 15.99 4.62 -7.83
N ARG A 7 14.75 5.05 -7.61
CA ARG A 7 14.13 5.22 -6.28
C ARG A 7 13.00 4.23 -6.11
N ALA A 8 12.65 3.89 -4.87
CA ALA A 8 11.50 3.05 -4.61
C ALA A 8 10.73 3.50 -3.37
N VAL A 9 9.43 3.25 -3.40
CA VAL A 9 8.57 3.25 -2.23
C VAL A 9 7.98 1.86 -2.06
N PHE A 10 7.87 1.42 -0.83
CA PHE A 10 7.24 0.15 -0.49
C PHE A 10 6.22 0.39 0.62
N LEU A 11 4.97 0.03 0.36
CA LEU A 11 3.88 0.14 1.31
C LEU A 11 3.48 -1.25 1.78
N ARG A 12 3.51 -1.47 3.09
CA ARG A 12 3.03 -2.69 3.75
C ARG A 12 1.83 -2.38 4.63
N VAL A 13 0.79 -3.19 4.50
CA VAL A 13 -0.36 -3.19 5.40
C VAL A 13 -0.28 -4.41 6.33
N HIS A 14 -0.32 -4.15 7.64
CA HIS A 14 -0.33 -5.18 8.67
C HIS A 14 -1.74 -5.73 8.89
N PRO A 15 -1.89 -6.93 9.49
CA PRO A 15 -3.21 -7.51 9.80
C PRO A 15 -4.12 -6.61 10.65
N THR A 16 -3.55 -5.68 11.40
CA THR A 16 -4.30 -4.71 12.22
C THR A 16 -4.78 -3.48 11.45
N GLY A 17 -4.49 -3.39 10.15
CA GLY A 17 -4.73 -2.20 9.33
C GLY A 17 -3.66 -1.11 9.43
N LYS A 18 -2.73 -1.20 10.41
CA LYS A 18 -1.58 -0.30 10.50
C LYS A 18 -0.62 -0.51 9.33
N MET A 19 0.08 0.54 8.93
CA MET A 19 0.87 0.56 7.71
C MET A 19 2.28 1.07 7.94
N VAL A 20 3.21 0.57 7.14
CA VAL A 20 4.58 1.09 7.04
C VAL A 20 4.85 1.45 5.59
N LEU A 21 5.14 2.73 5.34
CA LEU A 21 5.63 3.26 4.07
C LEU A 21 7.15 3.43 4.17
N SER A 22 7.89 2.52 3.55
CA SER A 22 9.34 2.54 3.47
C SER A 22 9.78 3.28 2.20
N LEU A 23 10.73 4.21 2.32
CA LEU A 23 11.29 4.96 1.20
C LEU A 23 12.78 4.65 1.06
N THR A 24 13.28 4.62 -0.17
CA THR A 24 14.74 4.59 -0.42
C THR A 24 15.41 5.95 -0.21
N THR A 25 14.63 7.03 -0.21
CA THR A 25 15.15 8.40 -0.07
C THR A 25 15.35 8.79 1.39
N GLU A 26 16.33 9.65 1.62
CA GLU A 26 16.50 10.36 2.88
C GLU A 26 15.26 11.18 3.24
N SER A 27 15.18 11.56 4.52
CA SER A 27 14.14 12.43 5.04
C SER A 27 14.17 13.79 4.34
N ASP A 28 13.00 14.28 3.93
CA ASP A 28 12.78 15.61 3.37
C ASP A 28 11.83 16.47 4.22
N GLY A 29 11.44 15.97 5.39
CA GLY A 29 10.54 16.63 6.33
C GLY A 29 9.06 16.52 5.96
N LYS A 30 8.69 15.76 4.91
CA LYS A 30 7.30 15.61 4.44
C LYS A 30 6.66 14.28 4.85
N GLU A 31 7.24 13.57 5.81
CA GLU A 31 6.75 12.27 6.27
C GLU A 31 5.27 12.31 6.68
N SER A 32 4.85 13.38 7.35
CA SER A 32 3.44 13.58 7.74
C SER A 32 2.51 13.76 6.53
N GLU A 33 2.98 14.42 5.47
CA GLU A 33 2.22 14.59 4.22
C GLU A 33 2.09 13.25 3.48
N TYR A 34 3.17 12.47 3.44
CA TYR A 34 3.16 11.12 2.85
C TYR A 34 2.23 10.16 3.62
N ALA A 35 2.23 10.22 4.95
CA ALA A 35 1.29 9.48 5.79
C ALA A 35 -0.16 9.89 5.50
N GLN A 36 -0.43 11.20 5.40
CA GLN A 36 -1.74 11.74 5.07
C GLN A 36 -2.22 11.32 3.67
N GLN A 37 -1.31 11.27 2.69
CA GLN A 37 -1.64 10.83 1.34
C GLN A 37 -2.09 9.36 1.35
N VAL A 38 -1.30 8.45 1.94
CA VAL A 38 -1.67 7.03 2.06
C VAL A 38 -3.00 6.88 2.79
N ALA A 39 -3.18 7.63 3.88
CA ALA A 39 -4.40 7.65 4.69
C ALA A 39 -5.64 8.04 3.88
N THR A 40 -5.53 9.11 3.08
CA THR A 40 -6.61 9.56 2.20
C THR A 40 -6.91 8.53 1.10
N GLU A 41 -5.89 7.93 0.51
CA GLU A 41 -6.06 6.98 -0.59
C GLU A 41 -6.62 5.62 -0.13
N LEU A 42 -6.32 5.21 1.10
CA LEU A 42 -6.74 3.93 1.68
C LEU A 42 -7.85 4.05 2.74
N GLY A 43 -8.32 5.26 3.04
CA GLY A 43 -9.40 5.52 3.99
C GLY A 43 -9.09 5.08 5.43
N VAL A 44 -7.87 5.36 5.90
CA VAL A 44 -7.41 5.05 7.27
C VAL A 44 -6.96 6.32 7.99
N PRO A 45 -6.85 6.34 9.33
CA PRO A 45 -6.22 7.44 10.04
C PRO A 45 -4.74 7.62 9.65
N ALA A 46 -4.28 8.85 9.45
CA ALA A 46 -2.87 9.14 9.17
C ALA A 46 -1.91 8.65 10.27
N LEU A 47 -2.38 8.62 11.52
CA LEU A 47 -1.62 8.09 12.66
C LEU A 47 -1.37 6.57 12.57
N ASP A 48 -2.10 5.86 11.72
CA ASP A 48 -1.88 4.43 11.46
C ASP A 48 -0.86 4.17 10.34
N VAL A 49 -0.34 5.22 9.70
CA VAL A 49 0.68 5.12 8.66
C VAL A 49 2.03 5.63 9.19
N LYS A 50 2.97 4.71 9.41
CA LYS A 50 4.35 5.06 9.73
C LYS A 50 5.16 5.22 8.45
N VAL A 51 5.79 6.37 8.27
CA VAL A 51 6.75 6.60 7.17
C VAL A 51 8.17 6.37 7.69
N VAL A 52 8.96 5.62 6.92
CA VAL A 52 10.36 5.30 7.23
C VAL A 52 11.23 5.73 6.05
N PRO A 53 11.83 6.93 6.10
CA PRO A 53 12.84 7.33 5.11
C PRO A 53 14.11 6.49 5.30
N ALA A 54 14.89 6.36 4.21
CA ALA A 54 16.13 5.60 4.16
C ALA A 54 16.01 4.22 4.84
N ASP A 55 14.96 3.46 4.52
CA ASP A 55 14.68 2.18 5.18
C ASP A 55 15.62 1.06 4.70
N GLU A 56 16.84 1.04 5.24
CA GLU A 56 17.85 0.03 4.93
C GLU A 56 17.45 -1.38 5.39
N ASN A 57 16.57 -1.50 6.40
CA ASN A 57 16.04 -2.81 6.80
C ASN A 57 15.16 -3.40 5.69
N ARG A 58 14.46 -2.54 4.95
CA ARG A 58 13.62 -2.94 3.82
C ARG A 58 14.42 -3.12 2.55
N PHE A 59 15.25 -2.15 2.20
CA PHE A 59 15.89 -2.09 0.87
C PHE A 59 17.31 -2.66 0.85
N GLY A 60 17.91 -2.91 2.01
CA GLY A 60 19.30 -3.34 2.17
C GLY A 60 20.28 -2.17 2.21
N THR A 61 21.58 -2.47 2.18
CA THR A 61 22.66 -1.48 2.11
C THR A 61 23.49 -1.70 0.83
N GLY A 62 24.01 -0.62 0.24
CA GLY A 62 24.95 -0.71 -0.90
C GLY A 62 24.34 -1.09 -2.26
N HIS A 63 23.01 -1.10 -2.42
CA HIS A 63 22.34 -1.54 -3.65
C HIS A 63 22.10 -0.45 -4.71
N GLY A 64 22.69 0.74 -4.56
CA GLY A 64 22.79 1.73 -5.64
C GLY A 64 21.48 2.45 -6.00
N TYR A 65 20.52 2.56 -5.07
CA TYR A 65 19.38 3.48 -5.22
C TYR A 65 19.81 4.94 -5.02
N ASN A 66 19.06 5.85 -5.63
CA ASN A 66 19.20 7.28 -5.39
C ASN A 66 18.51 7.63 -4.08
N THR A 67 19.27 8.11 -3.09
CA THR A 67 18.72 8.47 -1.78
C THR A 67 18.30 9.93 -1.69
N THR A 68 18.59 10.74 -2.72
CA THR A 68 18.19 12.16 -2.74
C THR A 68 16.66 12.27 -2.79
N PRO A 69 16.04 13.12 -1.95
CA PRO A 69 14.62 13.45 -2.05
C PRO A 69 14.21 13.84 -3.47
N SER A 70 12.97 13.53 -3.84
CA SER A 70 12.50 13.75 -5.20
C SER A 70 11.05 14.25 -5.23
N GLY A 71 10.73 15.06 -6.24
CA GLY A 71 9.35 15.51 -6.48
C GLY A 71 8.42 14.38 -6.97
N GLY A 72 8.98 13.24 -7.43
CA GLY A 72 8.22 12.08 -7.88
C GLY A 72 7.70 11.17 -6.76
N THR A 73 8.12 11.39 -5.50
CA THR A 73 7.73 10.54 -4.35
C THR A 73 6.20 10.44 -4.17
N PRO A 74 5.41 11.54 -4.23
CA PRO A 74 3.95 11.45 -4.12
C PRO A 74 3.29 10.59 -5.20
N ALA A 75 3.77 10.68 -6.44
CA ALA A 75 3.24 9.87 -7.54
C ALA A 75 3.58 8.38 -7.36
N ALA A 76 4.76 8.07 -6.83
CA ALA A 76 5.15 6.71 -6.51
C ALA A 76 4.30 6.10 -5.39
N ILE A 77 3.97 6.90 -4.35
CA ILE A 77 3.07 6.52 -3.26
C ILE A 77 1.68 6.22 -3.82
N ALA A 78 1.11 7.10 -4.64
CA ALA A 78 -0.19 6.91 -5.28
C ALA A 78 -0.24 5.63 -6.15
N SER A 79 0.87 5.32 -6.83
CA SER A 79 0.98 4.07 -7.57
C SER A 79 1.02 2.84 -6.65
N ALA A 80 1.74 2.92 -5.51
CA ALA A 80 1.81 1.82 -4.55
C ALA A 80 0.47 1.56 -3.86
N THR A 81 -0.23 2.59 -3.40
CA THR A 81 -1.59 2.47 -2.82
C THR A 81 -2.60 1.99 -3.84
N GLY A 82 -2.49 2.40 -5.11
CA GLY A 82 -3.31 1.88 -6.21
C GLY A 82 -3.13 0.37 -6.39
N LYS A 83 -1.88 -0.12 -6.33
CA LYS A 83 -1.58 -1.57 -6.35
C LYS A 83 -2.14 -2.30 -5.12
N ILE A 84 -2.02 -1.70 -3.93
CA ILE A 84 -2.65 -2.22 -2.71
C ILE A 84 -4.16 -2.37 -2.90
N ARG A 85 -4.83 -1.32 -3.40
CA ARG A 85 -6.27 -1.35 -3.64
C ARG A 85 -6.66 -2.39 -4.67
N ALA A 86 -5.93 -2.53 -5.77
CA ALA A 86 -6.20 -3.55 -6.78
C ALA A 86 -6.08 -4.98 -6.21
N LYS A 87 -5.02 -5.25 -5.43
CA LYS A 87 -4.86 -6.54 -4.74
C LYS A 87 -5.97 -6.76 -3.71
N ALA A 88 -6.29 -5.73 -2.93
CA ALA A 88 -7.33 -5.79 -1.91
C ALA A 88 -8.73 -6.02 -2.51
N GLN A 89 -9.02 -5.48 -3.70
CA GLN A 89 -10.30 -5.69 -4.38
C GLN A 89 -10.51 -7.17 -4.77
N MET A 90 -9.46 -7.83 -5.25
CA MET A 90 -9.51 -9.27 -5.57
C MET A 90 -9.75 -10.12 -4.31
N LEU A 91 -9.06 -9.78 -3.22
CA LEU A 91 -9.21 -10.48 -1.93
C LEU A 91 -10.60 -10.25 -1.32
N ALA A 92 -11.07 -9.00 -1.33
CA ALA A 92 -12.41 -8.64 -0.87
C ALA A 92 -13.49 -9.35 -1.67
N GLY A 93 -13.29 -9.57 -2.98
CA GLY A 93 -14.21 -10.32 -3.81
C GLY A 93 -14.38 -11.77 -3.36
N VAL A 94 -13.28 -12.43 -2.99
CA VAL A 94 -13.36 -13.81 -2.46
C VAL A 94 -14.03 -13.83 -1.08
N ASP A 95 -13.66 -12.93 -0.18
CA ASP A 95 -14.24 -12.85 1.18
C ASP A 95 -15.75 -12.49 1.16
N LEU A 96 -16.16 -11.59 0.26
CA LEU A 96 -17.56 -11.20 0.07
C LEU A 96 -18.30 -12.13 -0.90
N GLU A 97 -17.67 -13.18 -1.43
CA GLU A 97 -18.25 -14.07 -2.45
C GLU A 97 -18.91 -13.28 -3.60
N THR A 98 -18.24 -12.22 -4.05
CA THR A 98 -18.74 -11.24 -5.02
C THR A 98 -17.66 -10.96 -6.05
N PRO A 99 -17.96 -10.91 -7.36
CA PRO A 99 -16.98 -10.56 -8.38
C PRO A 99 -16.29 -9.22 -8.04
N ALA A 100 -14.97 -9.16 -8.18
CA ALA A 100 -14.18 -7.98 -7.79
C ALA A 100 -14.67 -6.71 -8.51
N GLU A 101 -15.06 -6.83 -9.78
CA GLU A 101 -15.62 -5.77 -10.62
C GLU A 101 -17.00 -5.25 -10.19
N GLU A 102 -17.71 -5.99 -9.34
CA GLU A 102 -18.98 -5.58 -8.75
C GLU A 102 -18.82 -4.86 -7.41
N LEU A 103 -17.60 -4.82 -6.87
CA LEU A 103 -17.29 -4.04 -5.68
C LEU A 103 -17.02 -2.58 -6.04
N SER A 104 -17.57 -1.67 -5.24
CA SER A 104 -17.21 -0.25 -5.25
C SER A 104 -16.30 0.06 -4.07
N TRP A 105 -15.35 0.97 -4.27
CA TRP A 105 -14.54 1.50 -3.18
C TRP A 105 -15.20 2.76 -2.62
N ASP A 106 -15.50 2.74 -1.32
CA ASP A 106 -16.04 3.87 -0.59
C ASP A 106 -15.30 4.06 0.73
N ASN A 107 -14.66 5.22 0.88
CA ASN A 107 -14.00 5.69 2.10
C ASN A 107 -13.27 4.61 2.95
N GLY A 108 -12.40 3.81 2.31
CA GLY A 108 -11.60 2.79 3.01
C GLY A 108 -12.18 1.38 3.04
N ALA A 109 -13.34 1.17 2.40
CA ALA A 109 -13.98 -0.13 2.32
C ALA A 109 -14.39 -0.50 0.89
N PHE A 110 -14.36 -1.81 0.60
CA PHE A 110 -15.05 -2.39 -0.53
C PHE A 110 -16.48 -2.71 -0.14
N VAL A 111 -17.43 -2.28 -0.97
CA VAL A 111 -18.86 -2.38 -0.73
C VAL A 111 -19.51 -3.10 -1.91
N THR A 112 -20.37 -4.07 -1.65
CA THR A 112 -21.12 -4.73 -2.73
C THR A 112 -22.21 -3.80 -3.28
N ARG A 113 -22.41 -3.79 -4.61
CA ARG A 113 -23.52 -3.02 -5.22
C ARG A 113 -24.91 -3.55 -4.84
N ALA A 114 -25.01 -4.85 -4.56
CA ALA A 114 -26.27 -5.51 -4.23
C ALA A 114 -26.74 -5.18 -2.81
N ASP A 115 -25.81 -5.08 -1.85
CA ASP A 115 -26.09 -4.78 -0.46
C ASP A 115 -24.95 -3.95 0.17
N PRO A 116 -25.17 -2.64 0.39
CA PRO A 116 -24.18 -1.78 1.05
C PRO A 116 -23.80 -2.21 2.48
N ALA A 117 -24.62 -3.03 3.15
CA ALA A 117 -24.29 -3.58 4.47
C ALA A 117 -23.19 -4.66 4.39
N ARG A 118 -22.97 -5.24 3.21
CA ARG A 118 -21.87 -6.18 2.96
C ARG A 118 -20.65 -5.41 2.49
N SER A 119 -19.73 -5.15 3.42
CA SER A 119 -18.49 -4.43 3.15
C SER A 119 -17.29 -5.01 3.88
N ARG A 120 -16.11 -4.71 3.36
CA ARG A 120 -14.81 -5.02 3.99
C ARG A 120 -13.92 -3.80 3.95
N THR A 121 -13.51 -3.35 5.13
CA THR A 121 -12.49 -2.30 5.25
C THR A 121 -11.14 -2.81 4.77
N ILE A 122 -10.21 -1.90 4.45
CA ILE A 122 -8.85 -2.29 4.10
C ILE A 122 -8.16 -3.09 5.21
N ALA A 123 -8.53 -2.83 6.48
CA ALA A 123 -8.03 -3.59 7.63
C ALA A 123 -8.59 -5.02 7.66
N ASP A 124 -9.88 -5.21 7.38
CA ASP A 124 -10.49 -6.54 7.27
C ASP A 124 -9.82 -7.35 6.15
N VAL A 125 -9.62 -6.73 5.00
CA VAL A 125 -8.95 -7.38 3.86
C VAL A 125 -7.50 -7.71 4.17
N ALA A 126 -6.78 -6.83 4.88
CA ALA A 126 -5.42 -7.11 5.32
C ALA A 126 -5.39 -8.33 6.26
N LEU A 127 -6.30 -8.39 7.25
CA LEU A 127 -6.41 -9.55 8.15
C LEU A 127 -6.68 -10.85 7.37
N TYR A 128 -7.63 -10.80 6.43
CA TYR A 128 -7.97 -11.90 5.53
C TYR A 128 -6.74 -12.42 4.77
N ALA A 129 -5.99 -11.51 4.14
CA ALA A 129 -4.83 -11.83 3.32
C ALA A 129 -3.66 -12.46 4.11
N HIS A 130 -3.55 -12.18 5.40
CA HIS A 130 -2.45 -12.66 6.25
C HIS A 130 -2.70 -14.03 6.90
N GLY A 131 -3.88 -14.65 6.73
CA GLY A 131 -4.05 -16.06 7.10
C GLY A 131 -5.42 -16.50 7.59
N SER A 132 -6.44 -15.63 7.61
CA SER A 132 -7.81 -16.07 7.95
C SER A 132 -8.65 -16.48 6.73
N GLY A 133 -8.19 -16.20 5.51
CA GLY A 133 -8.95 -16.35 4.28
C GLY A 133 -8.39 -17.30 3.23
N ALA A 134 -9.22 -17.66 2.24
CA ALA A 134 -8.79 -18.34 1.03
C ALA A 134 -8.22 -17.34 0.02
N LEU A 135 -7.04 -17.62 -0.52
CA LEU A 135 -6.41 -16.71 -1.49
C LEU A 135 -6.95 -16.99 -2.91
N PRO A 136 -7.23 -15.95 -3.72
CA PRO A 136 -7.53 -16.12 -5.14
C PRO A 136 -6.36 -16.80 -5.87
N PRO A 137 -6.61 -17.56 -6.95
CA PRO A 137 -5.54 -18.16 -7.75
C PRO A 137 -4.52 -17.13 -8.24
N GLY A 138 -3.23 -17.39 -7.99
CA GLY A 138 -2.14 -16.50 -8.40
C GLY A 138 -1.98 -15.24 -7.55
N VAL A 139 -2.73 -15.08 -6.46
CA VAL A 139 -2.57 -13.97 -5.51
C VAL A 139 -1.85 -14.46 -4.26
N ASP A 140 -0.67 -13.90 -4.02
CA ASP A 140 0.09 -14.17 -2.80
C ASP A 140 -0.60 -13.58 -1.57
N GLY A 141 -0.36 -14.20 -0.41
CA GLY A 141 -0.80 -13.67 0.89
C GLY A 141 -0.21 -12.30 1.22
N GLY A 142 -0.68 -11.74 2.33
CA GLY A 142 -0.32 -10.40 2.77
C GLY A 142 -0.86 -9.29 1.87
N LEU A 143 -0.60 -8.04 2.25
CA LEU A 143 -1.06 -6.87 1.53
C LEU A 143 0.05 -5.82 1.50
N ASP A 144 0.85 -5.87 0.45
CA ASP A 144 2.00 -5.00 0.24
C ASP A 144 2.24 -4.72 -1.25
N ALA A 145 2.91 -3.61 -1.54
CA ALA A 145 3.21 -3.19 -2.90
C ALA A 145 4.46 -2.32 -2.95
N GLN A 146 5.23 -2.47 -4.04
CA GLN A 146 6.38 -1.62 -4.35
C GLN A 146 6.13 -0.83 -5.64
N THR A 147 6.59 0.42 -5.65
CA THR A 147 6.74 1.22 -6.87
C THR A 147 8.17 1.69 -6.99
N VAL A 148 8.79 1.36 -8.11
CA VAL A 148 10.11 1.85 -8.52
C VAL A 148 9.92 2.99 -9.51
N TYR A 149 10.68 4.06 -9.36
CA TYR A 149 10.51 5.27 -10.17
C TYR A 149 11.83 6.03 -10.35
N ARG A 150 11.78 7.01 -11.25
CA ARG A 150 12.83 8.00 -11.56
C ARG A 150 12.16 9.37 -11.73
N ASP A 151 12.94 10.45 -11.65
CA ASP A 151 12.45 11.80 -11.99
C ASP A 151 12.12 11.92 -13.49
#